data_AF-A0A968N8Z5-F1
#
_entry.id   AF-A0A968N8Z5-F1
#
_cell.length_a   1.000
_cell.length_b   1.000
_cell.length_c   1.000
_cell.angle_alpha   90.00
_cell.angle_beta   90.00
_cell.angle_gamma   90.00
#
_symmetry.space_group_name_H-M   'P 1'
#
loop_
_entity.id
_entity.type
_entity.pdbx_description
1 polymer ?
#
loop_
_entity_poly.entity_id
_entity_poly.type
_entity_poly.pdbx_seq_one_letter_code
_entity_poly.pdbx_strand_id
1 'polypeptide(L)'
;MREQGLPQAYAQVIRTGTPFRTESIYGNERVISSTFDVHAVPLPEQHVVVMFENITARKQAEQDLSQLNTELEQRVADLDSALRNSARLAPDDAERYFEVIEITRDGLWDWDIMTDYVYYSPRWLAALGYTADEVVDDVSTWESLIHPDDKAHTMASLQAHLMGQAASYEAELRLRTKDGAWKWVLDRGKVVRRSPEGQPLRVIGTFTDITERKQQEAELQVFKALADNALDGVAMADLDGTLTYVNPAYRTMFEQHGDPVGQRVADLYPSEVREIIYQEVFPHAVMQGEWLNEIELTRPNGSHWVAQQSVFAVRDEQGQPIKVANLLRDVTTQRQQEAEREALQQQLIEAQRYALRELSTPLIPISERVVIMPLIGAIDSNRAQQVMETLLEGVAQHSAELAILDITGVQVVDTQVAQAFIQAAQAVRLLGAQVMLTGIQPQIAQTLVHLGVDLDGIITRGSLKAGIAAALHKAPERSID
;
A
#
# COMPACT_ATOMS: atom_id res chain seq x y z
N MET A 1 15.56 -1.62 -29.08
CA MET A 1 16.65 -1.31 -30.05
C MET A 1 18.04 -1.76 -29.58
N ARG A 2 18.55 -1.37 -28.39
CA ARG A 2 19.88 -1.86 -27.93
C ARG A 2 19.90 -3.34 -27.56
N GLU A 3 18.78 -3.89 -27.12
CA GLU A 3 18.66 -5.30 -26.69
C GLU A 3 18.55 -6.30 -27.85
N GLN A 4 18.11 -5.88 -29.04
CA GLN A 4 17.95 -6.75 -30.21
C GLN A 4 19.18 -6.80 -31.14
N GLY A 5 20.30 -6.16 -30.76
CA GLY A 5 21.56 -6.25 -31.52
C GLY A 5 21.59 -5.53 -32.89
N LEU A 6 20.51 -4.83 -33.28
CA LEU A 6 20.37 -4.18 -34.59
C LEU A 6 21.47 -3.15 -34.91
N PRO A 7 21.94 -2.30 -33.97
CA PRO A 7 23.04 -1.37 -34.25
C PRO A 7 24.36 -2.08 -34.61
N GLN A 8 24.65 -3.24 -34.00
CA GLN A 8 25.82 -4.04 -34.36
C GLN A 8 25.68 -4.65 -35.76
N ALA A 9 24.48 -5.09 -36.13
CA ALA A 9 24.19 -5.62 -37.46
C ALA A 9 24.39 -4.54 -38.54
N TYR A 10 23.91 -3.31 -38.32
CA TYR A 10 24.12 -2.20 -39.27
C TYR A 10 25.61 -1.84 -39.43
N ALA A 11 26.36 -1.83 -38.32
CA ALA A 11 27.81 -1.61 -38.37
C ALA A 11 28.54 -2.73 -39.14
N GLN A 12 28.03 -3.96 -39.10
CA GLN A 12 28.55 -5.06 -39.89
C GLN A 12 28.25 -4.89 -41.38
N VAL A 13 27.02 -4.50 -41.75
CA VAL A 13 26.64 -4.19 -43.15
C VAL A 13 27.58 -3.14 -43.76
N ILE A 14 27.90 -2.08 -43.00
CA ILE A 14 28.83 -1.02 -43.43
C ILE A 14 30.25 -1.57 -43.65
N ARG A 15 30.72 -2.46 -42.77
CA ARG A 15 32.07 -3.02 -42.84
C ARG A 15 32.25 -4.08 -43.93
N THR A 16 31.24 -4.93 -44.14
CA THR A 16 31.35 -6.09 -45.04
C THR A 16 30.74 -5.84 -46.40
N GLY A 17 29.90 -4.81 -46.56
CA GLY A 17 29.16 -4.55 -47.78
C GLY A 17 28.06 -5.58 -48.07
N THR A 18 27.68 -6.41 -47.09
CA THR A 18 26.66 -7.45 -47.25
C THR A 18 25.32 -6.97 -46.70
N PRO A 19 24.22 -7.00 -47.47
CA PRO A 19 22.90 -6.65 -46.96
C PRO A 19 22.46 -7.56 -45.80
N PHE A 20 21.64 -7.01 -44.91
CA PHE A 20 21.09 -7.70 -43.75
C PHE A 20 19.57 -7.55 -43.73
N ARG A 21 18.84 -8.64 -43.50
CA ARG A 21 17.37 -8.63 -43.38
C ARG A 21 16.96 -9.41 -42.13
N THR A 22 16.07 -8.84 -41.33
CA THR A 22 15.51 -9.51 -40.14
C THR A 22 14.10 -9.02 -39.87
N GLU A 23 13.29 -9.88 -39.27
CA GLU A 23 12.04 -9.45 -38.65
C GLU A 23 12.33 -8.93 -37.24
N SER A 24 11.67 -7.85 -36.85
CA SER A 24 11.87 -7.22 -35.55
C SER A 24 10.54 -6.70 -35.01
N ILE A 25 10.24 -7.02 -33.76
CA ILE A 25 9.05 -6.54 -33.07
C ILE A 25 9.40 -5.23 -32.35
N TYR A 26 8.58 -4.21 -32.58
CA TYR A 26 8.68 -2.90 -31.97
C TYR A 26 7.43 -2.62 -31.12
N GLY A 27 7.62 -2.53 -29.81
CA GLY A 27 6.58 -2.28 -28.81
C GLY A 27 7.08 -2.57 -27.40
N ASN A 28 6.36 -2.09 -26.39
CA ASN A 28 6.56 -2.36 -24.96
C ASN A 28 5.20 -2.66 -24.33
N GLU A 29 5.14 -3.17 -23.09
CA GLU A 29 3.91 -3.65 -22.41
C GLU A 29 2.73 -2.64 -22.34
N ARG A 30 2.94 -1.38 -22.76
CA ARG A 30 1.94 -0.31 -22.78
C ARG A 30 1.57 0.20 -24.18
N VAL A 31 2.17 -0.32 -25.27
CA VAL A 31 1.93 0.13 -26.65
C VAL A 31 1.79 -1.07 -27.58
N ILE A 32 0.84 -1.02 -28.51
CA ILE A 32 0.60 -2.03 -29.55
C ILE A 32 1.92 -2.49 -30.19
N SER A 33 2.25 -3.76 -30.03
CA SER A 33 3.42 -4.38 -30.67
C SER A 33 3.21 -4.44 -32.19
N SER A 34 4.10 -3.81 -32.95
CA SER A 34 4.11 -3.87 -34.41
C SER A 34 5.34 -4.64 -34.89
N THR A 35 5.14 -5.55 -35.85
CA THR A 35 6.23 -6.34 -36.44
C THR A 35 6.69 -5.70 -37.74
N PHE A 36 8.00 -5.47 -37.86
CA PHE A 36 8.61 -4.88 -39.05
C PHE A 36 9.59 -5.86 -39.68
N ASP A 37 9.56 -5.94 -41.01
CA ASP A 37 10.66 -6.48 -41.78
C ASP A 37 11.68 -5.36 -42.00
N VAL A 38 12.90 -5.57 -41.50
CA VAL A 38 13.97 -4.59 -41.48
C VAL A 38 15.03 -5.03 -42.48
N HIS A 39 15.26 -4.21 -43.51
CA HIS A 39 16.26 -4.47 -44.53
C HIS A 39 17.30 -3.36 -44.54
N ALA A 40 18.55 -3.71 -44.22
CA ALA A 40 19.69 -2.81 -44.23
C ALA A 40 20.60 -3.10 -45.44
N VAL A 41 20.83 -2.08 -46.26
CA VAL A 41 21.61 -2.15 -47.50
C VAL A 41 22.76 -1.13 -47.44
N PRO A 42 24.00 -1.51 -47.76
CA PRO A 42 25.14 -0.61 -47.71
C PRO A 42 25.09 0.43 -48.83
N LEU A 43 25.57 1.64 -48.53
CA LEU A 43 25.80 2.73 -49.48
C LEU A 43 27.29 3.10 -49.53
N PRO A 44 27.73 3.82 -50.58
CA PRO A 44 29.07 4.41 -50.63
C PRO A 44 29.38 5.30 -49.40
N GLU A 45 30.68 5.53 -49.16
CA GLU A 45 31.17 6.42 -48.10
C GLU A 45 30.78 6.00 -46.67
N GLN A 46 30.70 4.69 -46.41
CA GLN A 46 30.37 4.12 -45.09
C GLN A 46 28.96 4.42 -44.57
N HIS A 47 27.99 4.59 -45.47
CA HIS A 47 26.58 4.77 -45.11
C HIS A 47 25.79 3.46 -45.23
N VAL A 48 24.63 3.40 -44.59
CA VAL A 48 23.66 2.30 -44.70
C VAL A 48 22.25 2.89 -44.82
N VAL A 49 21.45 2.35 -45.73
CA VAL A 49 20.01 2.62 -45.78
C VAL A 49 19.31 1.48 -45.06
N VAL A 50 18.42 1.82 -44.15
CA VAL A 50 17.58 0.86 -43.45
C VAL A 50 16.13 1.13 -43.82
N MET A 51 15.50 0.15 -44.45
CA MET A 51 14.08 0.14 -44.79
C MET A 51 13.32 -0.64 -43.74
N PHE A 52 12.14 -0.13 -43.38
CA PHE A 52 11.21 -0.77 -42.46
C PHE A 52 9.89 -0.97 -43.19
N GLU A 53 9.47 -2.22 -43.36
CA GLU A 53 8.15 -2.55 -43.87
C GLU A 53 7.30 -3.08 -42.71
N ASN A 54 6.15 -2.47 -42.46
CA ASN A 54 5.23 -2.97 -41.44
C ASN A 54 4.55 -4.24 -41.96
N ILE A 55 4.88 -5.39 -41.36
CA ILE A 55 4.34 -6.70 -41.72
C ILE A 55 3.39 -7.26 -40.64
N THR A 56 2.94 -6.42 -39.71
CA THR A 56 2.12 -6.84 -38.56
C THR A 56 0.86 -7.57 -39.01
N ALA A 57 0.13 -7.03 -40.00
CA ALA A 57 -1.08 -7.65 -40.52
C ALA A 57 -0.81 -9.01 -41.20
N ARG A 58 0.32 -9.14 -41.92
CA ARG A 58 0.71 -10.41 -42.55
C ARG A 58 1.06 -11.46 -41.50
N LYS A 59 1.80 -11.06 -40.46
CA LYS A 59 2.18 -11.96 -39.36
C LYS A 59 0.98 -12.43 -38.55
N GLN A 60 0.03 -11.54 -38.29
CA GLN A 60 -1.23 -11.92 -37.66
C GLN A 60 -1.98 -12.94 -38.52
N ALA A 61 -2.11 -12.69 -39.82
CA ALA A 61 -2.76 -13.63 -40.73
C ALA A 61 -2.04 -14.99 -40.82
N GLU A 62 -0.70 -15.03 -40.80
CA GLU A 62 0.09 -16.27 -40.75
C GLU A 62 -0.15 -17.05 -39.45
N GLN A 63 -0.23 -16.37 -38.31
CA GLN A 63 -0.55 -16.97 -37.01
C GLN A 63 -2.00 -17.50 -36.98
N ASP A 64 -2.95 -16.69 -37.41
CA ASP A 64 -4.36 -17.06 -37.49
C ASP A 64 -4.54 -18.27 -38.42
N LEU A 65 -3.86 -18.29 -39.57
CA LEU A 65 -3.88 -19.43 -40.49
C LEU A 65 -3.24 -20.68 -39.89
N SER A 66 -2.11 -20.55 -39.18
CA SER A 66 -1.47 -21.67 -38.49
C SER A 66 -2.36 -22.23 -37.38
N GLN A 67 -3.04 -21.36 -36.64
CA GLN A 67 -3.98 -21.74 -35.59
C GLN A 67 -5.20 -22.44 -36.20
N LEU A 68 -5.77 -21.88 -37.27
CA LEU A 68 -6.89 -22.47 -37.99
C LEU A 68 -6.53 -23.80 -38.63
N ASN A 69 -5.32 -23.95 -39.17
CA ASN A 69 -4.86 -25.22 -39.74
C ASN A 69 -4.66 -26.29 -38.65
N THR A 70 -4.13 -25.90 -37.50
CA THR A 70 -4.03 -26.81 -36.33
C THR A 70 -5.43 -27.23 -35.86
N GLU A 71 -6.39 -26.28 -35.82
CA GLU A 71 -7.78 -26.58 -35.49
C GLU A 71 -8.44 -27.49 -36.54
N LEU A 72 -8.17 -27.27 -37.83
CA LEU A 72 -8.69 -28.09 -38.92
C LEU A 72 -8.12 -29.51 -38.87
N GLU A 73 -6.81 -29.67 -38.65
CA GLU A 73 -6.16 -30.97 -38.49
C GLU A 73 -6.75 -31.74 -37.30
N GLN A 74 -6.99 -31.04 -36.18
CA GLN A 74 -7.68 -31.61 -35.03
C GLN A 74 -9.10 -32.04 -35.40
N ARG A 75 -9.84 -31.20 -36.13
CA ARG A 75 -11.20 -31.50 -36.60
C ARG A 75 -11.24 -32.71 -37.53
N VAL A 76 -10.28 -32.84 -38.43
CA VAL A 76 -10.16 -33.99 -39.35
C VAL A 76 -9.88 -35.27 -38.56
N ALA A 77 -8.99 -35.22 -37.56
CA ALA A 77 -8.70 -36.36 -36.69
C ALA A 77 -9.90 -36.76 -35.82
N ASP A 78 -10.64 -35.78 -35.30
CA ASP A 78 -11.89 -35.99 -34.56
C ASP A 78 -12.96 -36.63 -35.46
N LEU A 79 -13.09 -36.16 -36.72
CA LEU A 79 -14.04 -36.67 -37.71
C LEU A 79 -13.70 -38.11 -38.14
N ASP A 80 -12.43 -38.41 -38.40
CA ASP A 80 -11.96 -39.75 -38.77
C ASP A 80 -12.19 -40.76 -37.64
N SER A 81 -11.97 -40.35 -36.40
CA SER A 81 -12.25 -41.16 -35.21
C SER A 81 -13.76 -41.37 -35.03
N ALA A 82 -14.55 -40.32 -35.22
CA ALA A 82 -16.01 -40.39 -35.18
C ALA A 82 -16.60 -41.27 -36.30
N LEU A 83 -16.04 -41.25 -37.51
CA LEU A 83 -16.44 -42.09 -38.64
C LEU A 83 -16.13 -43.58 -38.41
N ARG A 84 -14.98 -43.89 -37.80
CA ARG A 84 -14.65 -45.27 -37.40
C ARG A 84 -15.60 -45.80 -36.33
N ASN A 85 -16.08 -44.91 -35.46
CA ASN A 85 -17.04 -45.25 -34.42
C ASN A 85 -18.48 -45.30 -34.95
N SER A 86 -18.87 -44.45 -35.90
CA SER A 86 -20.20 -44.51 -36.53
C SER A 86 -20.43 -45.81 -37.31
N ALA A 87 -19.37 -46.43 -37.83
CA ALA A 87 -19.43 -47.77 -38.43
C ALA A 87 -19.81 -48.89 -37.44
N ARG A 88 -19.78 -48.62 -36.12
CA ARG A 88 -20.24 -49.52 -35.05
C ARG A 88 -21.61 -49.10 -34.47
N LEU A 89 -22.20 -48.02 -34.97
CA LEU A 89 -23.46 -47.43 -34.50
C LEU A 89 -24.60 -47.62 -35.52
N ALA A 90 -25.84 -47.61 -35.05
CA ALA A 90 -26.99 -47.52 -35.94
C ALA A 90 -26.99 -46.14 -36.62
N PRO A 91 -27.36 -46.03 -37.92
CA PRO A 91 -27.26 -44.78 -38.70
C PRO A 91 -27.96 -43.56 -38.08
N ASP A 92 -29.12 -43.76 -37.43
CA ASP A 92 -29.91 -42.69 -36.82
C ASP A 92 -29.26 -42.11 -35.53
N ASP A 93 -28.39 -42.87 -34.87
CA ASP A 93 -27.64 -42.37 -33.71
C ASP A 93 -26.46 -41.50 -34.18
N ALA A 94 -25.78 -41.87 -35.27
CA ALA A 94 -24.59 -41.17 -35.75
C ALA A 94 -24.84 -39.70 -36.14
N GLU A 95 -25.98 -39.37 -36.76
CA GLU A 95 -26.30 -37.98 -37.13
C GLU A 95 -26.60 -37.09 -35.92
N ARG A 96 -27.30 -37.62 -34.89
CA ARG A 96 -27.50 -36.91 -33.62
C ARG A 96 -26.21 -36.77 -32.81
N TYR A 97 -25.31 -37.73 -32.93
CA TYR A 97 -23.96 -37.67 -32.35
C TYR A 97 -23.18 -36.46 -32.89
N PHE A 98 -23.21 -36.23 -34.21
CA PHE A 98 -22.48 -35.11 -34.82
C PHE A 98 -23.07 -33.73 -34.47
N GLU A 99 -24.40 -33.58 -34.39
CA GLU A 99 -25.02 -32.28 -34.06
C GLU A 99 -24.75 -31.80 -32.63
N VAL A 100 -24.55 -32.71 -31.66
CA VAL A 100 -24.19 -32.36 -30.27
C VAL A 100 -22.69 -32.04 -30.14
N ILE A 101 -21.84 -32.69 -30.93
CA ILE A 101 -20.36 -32.58 -30.90
C ILE A 101 -19.85 -31.23 -31.43
N GLU A 102 -20.51 -30.62 -32.42
CA GLU A 102 -20.00 -29.37 -33.03
C GLU A 102 -20.33 -28.09 -32.24
N ILE A 103 -21.22 -28.15 -31.25
CA ILE A 103 -21.72 -26.95 -30.56
C ILE A 103 -20.99 -26.71 -29.22
N THR A 104 -20.45 -27.73 -28.56
CA THR A 104 -19.82 -27.60 -27.25
C THR A 104 -18.30 -27.81 -27.31
N ARG A 105 -17.53 -26.98 -26.59
CA ARG A 105 -16.06 -27.11 -26.44
C ARG A 105 -15.65 -28.24 -25.49
N ASP A 106 -16.50 -29.24 -25.32
CA ASP A 106 -16.39 -30.27 -24.29
C ASP A 106 -15.73 -31.55 -24.82
N GLY A 107 -15.12 -32.32 -23.93
CA GLY A 107 -14.81 -33.73 -24.17
C GLY A 107 -16.08 -34.58 -24.14
N LEU A 108 -16.05 -35.74 -24.79
CA LEU A 108 -17.18 -36.67 -24.84
C LEU A 108 -16.72 -38.04 -24.34
N TRP A 109 -17.61 -38.73 -23.65
CA TRP A 109 -17.47 -40.14 -23.36
C TRP A 109 -18.77 -40.90 -23.65
N ASP A 110 -18.63 -42.16 -24.04
CA ASP A 110 -19.75 -43.04 -24.39
C ASP A 110 -19.47 -44.44 -23.86
N TRP A 111 -20.23 -44.83 -22.84
CA TRP A 111 -20.08 -46.07 -22.11
C TRP A 111 -21.16 -47.07 -22.51
N ASP A 112 -20.75 -48.16 -23.14
CA ASP A 112 -21.58 -49.36 -23.28
C ASP A 112 -21.41 -50.23 -22.03
N ILE A 113 -22.45 -50.25 -21.20
CA ILE A 113 -22.43 -50.96 -19.91
C ILE A 113 -22.31 -52.48 -20.11
N MET A 114 -22.76 -53.02 -21.24
CA MET A 114 -22.79 -54.47 -21.46
C MET A 114 -21.42 -55.03 -21.79
N THR A 115 -20.62 -54.26 -22.55
CA THR A 115 -19.25 -54.65 -22.93
C THR A 115 -18.20 -54.01 -22.04
N ASP A 116 -18.61 -53.10 -21.16
CA ASP A 116 -17.78 -52.20 -20.37
C ASP A 116 -16.87 -51.30 -21.21
N TYR A 117 -17.14 -51.19 -22.51
CA TYR A 117 -16.36 -50.35 -23.41
C TYR A 117 -16.74 -48.88 -23.21
N VAL A 118 -15.74 -48.03 -23.00
CA VAL A 118 -15.89 -46.57 -22.96
C VAL A 118 -15.10 -45.96 -24.10
N TYR A 119 -15.80 -45.29 -25.01
CA TYR A 119 -15.13 -44.39 -25.93
C TYR A 119 -14.84 -43.07 -25.23
N TYR A 120 -13.57 -42.67 -25.20
CA TYR A 120 -13.14 -41.33 -24.81
C TYR A 120 -12.78 -40.52 -26.06
N SER A 121 -13.36 -39.32 -26.22
CA SER A 121 -13.03 -38.48 -27.38
C SER A 121 -11.58 -37.98 -27.33
N PRO A 122 -10.97 -37.64 -28.48
CA PRO A 122 -9.62 -37.07 -28.50
C PRO A 122 -9.50 -35.82 -27.64
N ARG A 123 -10.56 -35.00 -27.55
CA ARG A 123 -10.61 -33.84 -26.65
C ARG A 123 -10.59 -34.21 -25.17
N TRP A 124 -11.30 -35.26 -24.77
CA TRP A 124 -11.27 -35.76 -23.39
C TRP A 124 -9.84 -36.18 -23.00
N LEU A 125 -9.19 -36.94 -23.89
CA LEU A 125 -7.81 -37.42 -23.70
C LEU A 125 -6.82 -36.25 -23.66
N ALA A 126 -6.88 -35.35 -24.63
CA ALA A 126 -6.02 -34.18 -24.72
C ALA A 126 -6.17 -33.25 -23.51
N ALA A 127 -7.40 -33.06 -23.00
CA ALA A 127 -7.65 -32.22 -21.82
C ALA A 127 -6.94 -32.76 -20.56
N LEU A 128 -6.77 -34.08 -20.45
CA LEU A 128 -6.05 -34.73 -19.34
C LEU A 128 -4.58 -35.05 -19.66
N GLY A 129 -4.14 -34.79 -20.90
CA GLY A 129 -2.79 -35.00 -21.38
C GLY A 129 -2.46 -36.45 -21.79
N TYR A 130 -3.46 -37.31 -21.96
CA TYR A 130 -3.29 -38.69 -22.40
C TYR A 130 -3.45 -38.82 -23.92
N THR A 131 -2.88 -39.88 -24.50
CA THR A 131 -3.22 -40.34 -25.85
C THR A 131 -4.11 -41.59 -25.77
N ALA A 132 -4.77 -41.94 -26.89
CA ALA A 132 -5.67 -43.10 -26.93
C ALA A 132 -4.96 -44.42 -26.57
N ASP A 133 -3.68 -44.57 -26.93
CA ASP A 133 -2.90 -45.77 -26.64
C ASP A 133 -2.46 -45.88 -25.16
N GLU A 134 -2.62 -44.81 -24.37
CA GLU A 134 -2.17 -44.73 -22.98
C GLU A 134 -3.28 -45.03 -21.96
N VAL A 135 -4.52 -45.16 -22.42
CA VAL A 135 -5.68 -45.44 -21.59
C VAL A 135 -6.34 -46.75 -22.02
N VAL A 136 -7.05 -47.38 -21.08
CA VAL A 136 -7.92 -48.50 -21.42
C VAL A 136 -9.31 -47.95 -21.70
N ASP A 137 -9.93 -48.42 -22.78
CA ASP A 137 -11.29 -48.02 -23.19
C ASP A 137 -12.36 -48.69 -22.32
N ASP A 138 -12.25 -48.57 -21.00
CA ASP A 138 -13.23 -49.07 -20.03
C ASP A 138 -13.48 -48.07 -18.89
N VAL A 139 -14.54 -48.30 -18.09
CA VAL A 139 -14.95 -47.37 -17.02
C VAL A 139 -13.92 -47.26 -15.90
N SER A 140 -13.04 -48.26 -15.75
CA SER A 140 -12.02 -48.29 -14.69
C SER A 140 -10.96 -47.21 -14.91
N THR A 141 -10.67 -46.84 -16.16
CA THR A 141 -9.80 -45.70 -16.48
C THR A 141 -10.31 -44.44 -15.80
N TRP A 142 -11.55 -44.04 -16.08
CA TRP A 142 -12.16 -42.87 -15.44
C TRP A 142 -12.17 -43.01 -13.92
N GLU A 143 -12.63 -44.14 -13.38
CA GLU A 143 -12.72 -44.36 -11.93
C GLU A 143 -11.36 -44.22 -11.21
N SER A 144 -10.28 -44.68 -11.85
CA SER A 144 -8.91 -44.63 -11.31
C SER A 144 -8.30 -43.23 -11.30
N LEU A 145 -8.82 -42.34 -12.16
CA LEU A 145 -8.36 -40.96 -12.27
C LEU A 145 -9.08 -40.02 -11.30
N ILE A 146 -10.19 -40.44 -10.68
CA ILE A 146 -10.94 -39.63 -9.71
C ILE A 146 -10.12 -39.43 -8.44
N HIS A 147 -10.09 -38.20 -7.95
CA HIS A 147 -9.51 -37.88 -6.65
C HIS A 147 -10.19 -38.68 -5.53
N PRO A 148 -9.44 -39.28 -4.56
CA PRO A 148 -10.02 -40.13 -3.53
C PRO A 148 -11.18 -39.51 -2.75
N ASP A 149 -11.08 -38.23 -2.41
CA ASP A 149 -12.13 -37.48 -1.68
C ASP A 149 -13.43 -37.32 -2.48
N ASP A 150 -13.34 -37.27 -3.81
CA ASP A 150 -14.49 -37.00 -4.69
C ASP A 150 -15.20 -38.31 -5.08
N LYS A 151 -14.47 -39.42 -5.05
CA LYS A 151 -14.90 -40.74 -5.54
C LYS A 151 -16.24 -41.19 -4.96
N ALA A 152 -16.42 -41.10 -3.64
CA ALA A 152 -17.65 -41.57 -2.98
C ALA A 152 -18.89 -40.79 -3.46
N HIS A 153 -18.76 -39.46 -3.60
CA HIS A 153 -19.86 -38.61 -4.06
C HIS A 153 -20.17 -38.83 -5.53
N THR A 154 -19.14 -38.89 -6.38
CA THR A 154 -19.28 -39.12 -7.82
C THR A 154 -19.95 -40.46 -8.12
N MET A 155 -19.51 -41.56 -7.46
CA MET A 155 -20.14 -42.87 -7.65
C MET A 155 -21.61 -42.87 -7.22
N ALA A 156 -21.96 -42.19 -6.13
CA ALA A 156 -23.34 -42.09 -5.67
C ALA A 156 -24.23 -41.33 -6.68
N SER A 157 -23.72 -40.23 -7.26
CA SER A 157 -24.42 -39.48 -8.32
C SER A 157 -24.65 -40.35 -9.56
N LEU A 158 -23.62 -41.07 -10.01
CA LEU A 158 -23.73 -41.99 -11.15
C LEU A 158 -24.74 -43.11 -10.88
N GLN A 159 -24.65 -43.75 -9.72
CA GLN A 159 -25.54 -44.84 -9.33
C GLN A 159 -27.01 -44.39 -9.24
N ALA A 160 -27.27 -43.23 -8.64
CA ALA A 160 -28.61 -42.66 -8.56
C ALA A 160 -29.21 -42.45 -9.97
N HIS A 161 -28.41 -41.96 -10.92
CA HIS A 161 -28.87 -41.81 -12.30
C HIS A 161 -29.13 -43.15 -13.00
N LEU A 162 -28.22 -44.12 -12.86
CA LEU A 162 -28.38 -45.46 -13.44
C LEU A 162 -29.66 -46.15 -12.95
N MET A 163 -29.96 -46.02 -11.66
CA MET A 163 -31.18 -46.53 -11.01
C MET A 163 -32.46 -45.75 -11.36
N GLY A 164 -32.35 -44.66 -12.13
CA GLY A 164 -33.49 -43.81 -12.49
C GLY A 164 -34.00 -42.94 -11.33
N GLN A 165 -33.22 -42.79 -10.27
CA GLN A 165 -33.53 -41.91 -9.13
C GLN A 165 -33.17 -40.45 -9.40
N ALA A 166 -32.30 -40.21 -10.40
CA ALA A 166 -31.94 -38.88 -10.90
C ALA A 166 -32.13 -38.80 -12.43
N ALA A 167 -32.51 -37.62 -12.93
CA ALA A 167 -32.78 -37.39 -14.36
C ALA A 167 -31.52 -37.44 -15.25
N SER A 168 -30.37 -37.10 -14.68
CA SER A 168 -29.03 -37.14 -15.29
C SER A 168 -27.99 -37.39 -14.21
N TYR A 169 -26.81 -37.87 -14.63
CA TYR A 169 -25.59 -37.85 -13.82
C TYR A 169 -24.93 -36.49 -13.99
N GLU A 170 -24.52 -35.88 -12.88
CA GLU A 170 -23.75 -34.62 -12.86
C GLU A 170 -22.82 -34.63 -11.66
N ALA A 171 -21.54 -34.29 -11.87
CA ALA A 171 -20.55 -34.16 -10.82
C ALA A 171 -19.47 -33.13 -11.20
N GLU A 172 -19.11 -32.26 -10.25
CA GLU A 172 -17.86 -31.52 -10.29
C GLU A 172 -16.81 -32.31 -9.50
N LEU A 173 -15.78 -32.81 -10.17
CA LEU A 173 -14.78 -33.67 -9.56
C LEU A 173 -13.37 -33.32 -10.03
N ARG A 174 -12.38 -33.79 -9.29
CA ARG A 174 -10.98 -33.71 -9.70
C ARG A 174 -10.54 -34.99 -10.40
N LEU A 175 -10.01 -34.85 -11.61
CA LEU A 175 -9.33 -35.93 -12.34
C LEU A 175 -7.83 -35.71 -12.37
N ARG A 176 -7.07 -36.81 -12.28
CA ARG A 176 -5.61 -36.79 -12.35
C ARG A 176 -5.14 -36.72 -13.79
N THR A 177 -4.36 -35.70 -14.13
CA THR A 177 -3.69 -35.58 -15.42
C THR A 177 -2.47 -36.49 -15.51
N LYS A 178 -1.96 -36.71 -16.73
CA LYS A 178 -0.79 -37.57 -16.98
C LYS A 178 0.46 -37.15 -16.21
N ASP A 179 0.67 -35.85 -16.04
CA ASP A 179 1.78 -35.28 -15.26
C ASP A 179 1.57 -35.34 -13.74
N GLY A 180 0.44 -35.89 -13.28
CA GLY A 180 0.12 -36.10 -11.88
C GLY A 180 -0.59 -34.92 -11.21
N ALA A 181 -0.87 -33.83 -11.93
CA ALA A 181 -1.68 -32.73 -11.43
C ALA A 181 -3.17 -33.09 -11.33
N TRP A 182 -3.94 -32.22 -10.68
CA TRP A 182 -5.39 -32.36 -10.56
C TRP A 182 -6.09 -31.28 -11.37
N LYS A 183 -7.03 -31.68 -12.22
CA LYS A 183 -7.92 -30.79 -12.96
C LYS A 183 -9.34 -30.90 -12.44
N TRP A 184 -10.02 -29.77 -12.31
CA TRP A 184 -11.44 -29.76 -11.99
C TRP A 184 -12.25 -29.91 -13.26
N VAL A 185 -13.19 -30.84 -13.24
CA VAL A 185 -13.98 -31.21 -14.40
C VAL A 185 -15.46 -31.26 -14.00
N LEU A 186 -16.30 -30.73 -14.87
CA LEU A 186 -17.75 -30.92 -14.79
C LEU A 186 -18.09 -32.07 -15.73
N ASP A 187 -18.52 -33.17 -15.14
CA ASP A 187 -18.85 -34.41 -15.82
C ASP A 187 -20.35 -34.63 -15.78
N ARG A 188 -20.97 -34.77 -16.96
CA ARG A 188 -22.42 -34.85 -17.12
C ARG A 188 -22.78 -35.99 -18.03
N GLY A 189 -23.66 -36.88 -17.59
CA GLY A 189 -24.05 -38.07 -18.36
C GLY A 189 -25.53 -38.35 -18.35
N LYS A 190 -26.01 -39.00 -19.41
CA LYS A 190 -27.39 -39.48 -19.52
C LYS A 190 -27.46 -40.90 -20.07
N VAL A 191 -28.28 -41.74 -19.45
CA VAL A 191 -28.67 -43.03 -20.01
C VAL A 191 -29.50 -42.80 -21.27
N VAL A 192 -28.97 -43.20 -22.42
CA VAL A 192 -29.63 -43.04 -23.72
C VAL A 192 -30.30 -44.30 -24.23
N ARG A 193 -29.94 -45.46 -23.66
CA ARG A 193 -30.51 -46.76 -24.01
C ARG A 193 -30.77 -47.57 -22.75
N ARG A 194 -31.97 -48.15 -22.65
CA ARG A 194 -32.36 -49.10 -21.60
C ARG A 194 -32.88 -50.40 -22.21
N SER A 195 -32.79 -51.50 -21.47
CA SER A 195 -33.40 -52.78 -21.84
C SER A 195 -34.94 -52.69 -21.71
N PRO A 196 -35.70 -53.64 -22.28
CA PRO A 196 -37.13 -53.74 -22.04
C PRO A 196 -37.52 -53.82 -20.55
N GLU A 197 -36.64 -54.37 -19.72
CA GLU A 197 -36.77 -54.48 -18.26
C GLU A 197 -36.33 -53.20 -17.51
N GLY A 198 -35.93 -52.15 -18.24
CA GLY A 198 -35.56 -50.85 -17.69
C GLY A 198 -34.09 -50.72 -17.26
N GLN A 199 -33.26 -51.74 -17.47
CA GLN A 199 -31.84 -51.69 -17.10
C GLN A 199 -31.05 -50.75 -18.02
N PRO A 200 -30.13 -49.92 -17.51
CA PRO A 200 -29.31 -49.05 -18.36
C PRO A 200 -28.34 -49.88 -19.21
N LEU A 201 -28.31 -49.62 -20.51
CA LEU A 201 -27.45 -50.33 -21.47
C LEU A 201 -26.35 -49.43 -22.04
N ARG A 202 -26.57 -48.11 -22.07
CA ARG A 202 -25.63 -47.15 -22.64
C ARG A 202 -25.78 -45.78 -21.99
N VAL A 203 -24.66 -45.15 -21.67
CA VAL A 203 -24.59 -43.80 -21.10
C VAL A 203 -23.68 -42.95 -21.96
N ILE A 204 -24.14 -41.77 -22.33
CA ILE A 204 -23.32 -40.79 -23.04
C ILE A 204 -23.20 -39.57 -22.14
N GLY A 205 -22.02 -38.96 -22.12
CA GLY A 205 -21.81 -37.74 -21.37
C GLY A 205 -20.75 -36.83 -21.92
N THR A 206 -20.73 -35.63 -21.38
CA THR A 206 -19.78 -34.58 -21.70
C THR A 206 -18.86 -34.30 -20.52
N PHE A 207 -17.71 -33.74 -20.87
CA PHE A 207 -16.63 -33.37 -19.98
C PHE A 207 -16.28 -31.91 -20.25
N THR A 208 -16.40 -31.05 -19.25
CA THR A 208 -15.97 -29.66 -19.35
C THR A 208 -14.84 -29.40 -18.35
N ASP A 209 -13.69 -28.92 -18.83
CA ASP A 209 -12.64 -28.43 -17.92
C ASP A 209 -13.13 -27.13 -17.26
N ILE A 210 -13.28 -27.16 -15.93
CA ILE A 210 -13.71 -26.03 -15.11
C ILE A 210 -12.60 -25.56 -14.17
N THR A 211 -11.35 -25.94 -14.44
CA THR A 211 -10.19 -25.63 -13.59
C THR A 211 -10.01 -24.13 -13.42
N GLU A 212 -10.07 -23.36 -14.50
CA GLU A 212 -9.95 -21.90 -14.46
C GLU A 212 -11.06 -21.27 -13.61
N ARG A 213 -12.32 -21.70 -13.80
CA ARG A 213 -13.45 -21.23 -12.98
C ARG A 213 -13.22 -21.52 -11.49
N LYS A 214 -12.77 -22.72 -11.15
CA LYS A 214 -12.49 -23.10 -9.76
C LYS A 214 -11.31 -22.34 -9.15
N GLN A 215 -10.29 -22.02 -9.95
CA GLN A 215 -9.18 -21.17 -9.53
C GLN A 215 -9.65 -19.74 -9.25
N GLN A 216 -10.43 -19.15 -10.15
CA GLN A 216 -11.02 -17.82 -9.97
C GLN A 216 -11.95 -17.77 -8.74
N GLU A 217 -12.79 -18.81 -8.55
CA GLU A 217 -13.63 -18.95 -7.35
C GLU A 217 -12.76 -19.00 -6.07
N ALA A 218 -11.68 -19.79 -6.06
CA ALA A 218 -10.79 -19.93 -4.92
C ALA A 218 -10.03 -18.62 -4.61
N GLU A 219 -9.49 -17.95 -5.62
CA GLU A 219 -8.83 -16.65 -5.47
C GLU A 219 -9.78 -15.61 -4.90
N LEU A 220 -11.00 -15.52 -5.42
CA LEU A 220 -12.03 -14.63 -4.91
C LEU A 220 -12.36 -14.92 -3.44
N GLN A 221 -12.42 -16.20 -3.04
CA GLN A 221 -12.62 -16.58 -1.64
C GLN A 221 -11.45 -16.13 -0.75
N VAL A 222 -10.20 -16.25 -1.22
CA VAL A 222 -9.02 -15.77 -0.47
C VAL A 222 -9.08 -14.26 -0.31
N PHE A 223 -9.34 -13.50 -1.37
CA PHE A 223 -9.47 -12.04 -1.28
C PHE A 223 -10.60 -11.61 -0.36
N LYS A 224 -11.76 -12.29 -0.43
CA LYS A 224 -12.87 -12.05 0.48
C LYS A 224 -12.49 -12.35 1.93
N ALA A 225 -11.80 -13.45 2.20
CA ALA A 225 -11.34 -13.80 3.54
C ALA A 225 -10.33 -12.77 4.09
N LEU A 226 -9.43 -12.25 3.26
CA LEU A 226 -8.51 -11.19 3.64
C LEU A 226 -9.26 -9.91 4.01
N ALA A 227 -10.23 -9.49 3.20
CA ALA A 227 -11.06 -8.32 3.49
C ALA A 227 -11.92 -8.52 4.76
N ASP A 228 -12.50 -9.71 4.95
CA ASP A 228 -13.33 -10.05 6.11
C ASP A 228 -12.53 -10.10 7.43
N ASN A 229 -11.24 -10.40 7.37
CA ASN A 229 -10.36 -10.46 8.56
C ASN A 229 -9.45 -9.23 8.72
N ALA A 230 -9.57 -8.23 7.84
CA ALA A 230 -8.84 -6.97 7.98
C ALA A 230 -9.27 -6.23 9.26
N LEU A 231 -8.30 -5.61 9.95
CA LEU A 231 -8.57 -4.74 11.10
C LEU A 231 -9.16 -3.39 10.67
N ASP A 232 -8.81 -2.95 9.46
CA ASP A 232 -9.38 -1.77 8.84
C ASP A 232 -10.80 -2.08 8.33
N GLY A 233 -11.71 -1.13 8.49
CA GLY A 233 -13.04 -1.20 7.93
C GLY A 233 -12.97 -1.11 6.41
N VAL A 234 -13.50 -2.10 5.71
CA VAL A 234 -13.56 -2.13 4.25
C VAL A 234 -15.03 -2.09 3.83
N ALA A 235 -15.38 -1.13 2.98
CA ALA A 235 -16.68 -1.05 2.36
C ALA A 235 -16.55 -0.81 0.85
N MET A 236 -17.52 -1.31 0.09
CA MET A 236 -17.63 -1.07 -1.34
C MET A 236 -19.08 -0.75 -1.68
N ALA A 237 -19.29 0.27 -2.50
CA ALA A 237 -20.59 0.73 -2.94
C ALA A 237 -20.63 0.86 -4.46
N ASP A 238 -21.84 0.79 -5.02
CA ASP A 238 -22.06 1.24 -6.40
C ASP A 238 -21.85 2.75 -6.51
N LEU A 239 -21.77 3.26 -7.74
CA LEU A 239 -21.52 4.68 -8.00
C LEU A 239 -22.60 5.62 -7.42
N ASP A 240 -23.78 5.09 -7.11
CA ASP A 240 -24.84 5.84 -6.43
C ASP A 240 -24.73 5.80 -4.89
N GLY A 241 -23.74 5.08 -4.35
CA GLY A 241 -23.51 4.95 -2.91
C GLY A 241 -24.27 3.81 -2.24
N THR A 242 -24.95 2.95 -3.00
CA THR A 242 -25.56 1.73 -2.45
C THR A 242 -24.47 0.72 -2.08
N LEU A 243 -24.42 0.32 -0.81
CA LEU A 243 -23.41 -0.62 -0.32
C LEU A 243 -23.60 -2.00 -0.95
N THR A 244 -22.51 -2.57 -1.49
CA THR A 244 -22.48 -3.91 -2.09
C THR A 244 -21.60 -4.90 -1.34
N TYR A 245 -20.68 -4.39 -0.52
CA TYR A 245 -19.86 -5.19 0.40
C TYR A 245 -19.46 -4.35 1.61
N VAL A 246 -19.43 -4.98 2.78
CA VAL A 246 -18.88 -4.44 4.02
C VAL A 246 -18.26 -5.56 4.83
N ASN A 247 -17.05 -5.34 5.33
CA ASN A 247 -16.39 -6.31 6.18
C ASN A 247 -16.88 -6.22 7.66
N PRO A 248 -16.59 -7.23 8.50
CA PRO A 248 -16.89 -7.20 9.93
C PRO A 248 -16.32 -5.98 10.67
N ALA A 249 -15.07 -5.57 10.39
CA ALA A 249 -14.45 -4.43 11.06
C ALA A 249 -15.20 -3.11 10.83
N TYR A 250 -15.64 -2.85 9.60
CA TYR A 250 -16.46 -1.70 9.25
C TYR A 250 -17.77 -1.68 10.06
N ARG A 251 -18.46 -2.83 10.14
CA ARG A 251 -19.69 -2.96 10.94
C ARG A 251 -19.45 -2.69 12.42
N THR A 252 -18.34 -3.19 12.97
CA THR A 252 -17.94 -2.92 14.36
C THR A 252 -17.64 -1.44 14.60
N MET A 253 -16.90 -0.79 13.69
CA MET A 253 -16.55 0.63 13.81
C MET A 253 -17.80 1.53 13.88
N PHE A 254 -18.83 1.23 13.07
CA PHE A 254 -20.11 1.94 13.04
C PHE A 254 -21.20 1.34 13.94
N GLU A 255 -20.87 0.37 14.80
CA GLU A 255 -21.80 -0.34 15.70
C GLU A 255 -23.06 -0.89 15.01
N GLN A 256 -22.92 -1.37 13.77
CA GLN A 256 -24.02 -1.90 12.98
C GLN A 256 -24.41 -3.30 13.47
N HIS A 257 -25.68 -3.48 13.84
CA HIS A 257 -26.22 -4.76 14.32
C HIS A 257 -26.74 -5.68 13.20
N GLY A 258 -26.83 -5.18 11.96
CA GLY A 258 -27.24 -5.93 10.78
C GLY A 258 -26.23 -5.83 9.64
N ASP A 259 -26.55 -6.46 8.51
CA ASP A 259 -25.81 -6.26 7.27
C ASP A 259 -26.32 -5.00 6.55
N PRO A 260 -25.52 -3.92 6.45
CA PRO A 260 -25.92 -2.69 5.77
C PRO A 260 -25.83 -2.78 4.24
N VAL A 261 -25.47 -3.94 3.66
CA VAL A 261 -25.54 -4.13 2.20
C VAL A 261 -26.94 -3.79 1.67
N GLY A 262 -26.98 -3.02 0.59
CA GLY A 262 -28.20 -2.46 -0.02
C GLY A 262 -28.64 -1.10 0.56
N GLN A 263 -28.06 -0.65 1.68
CA GLN A 263 -28.31 0.69 2.22
C GLN A 263 -27.39 1.73 1.57
N ARG A 264 -27.75 3.01 1.65
CA ARG A 264 -26.88 4.10 1.19
C ARG A 264 -25.78 4.34 2.21
N VAL A 265 -24.52 4.38 1.77
CA VAL A 265 -23.37 4.56 2.68
C VAL A 265 -23.48 5.83 3.52
N ALA A 266 -24.02 6.91 2.95
CA ALA A 266 -24.22 8.17 3.65
C ALA A 266 -25.16 8.04 4.86
N ASP A 267 -26.11 7.09 4.85
CA ASP A 267 -27.02 6.91 5.97
C ASP A 267 -26.32 6.41 7.25
N LEU A 268 -25.14 5.81 7.09
CA LEU A 268 -24.29 5.34 8.20
C LEU A 268 -23.49 6.48 8.85
N TYR A 269 -23.43 7.65 8.22
CA TYR A 269 -22.72 8.82 8.71
C TYR A 269 -23.70 9.87 9.28
N PRO A 270 -23.23 10.72 10.23
CA PRO A 270 -24.00 11.85 10.73
C PRO A 270 -24.53 12.76 9.61
N SER A 271 -25.67 13.41 9.81
CA SER A 271 -26.34 14.22 8.78
C SER A 271 -25.46 15.31 8.18
N GLU A 272 -24.54 15.86 8.96
CA GLU A 272 -23.63 16.95 8.61
C GLU A 272 -22.61 16.55 7.54
N VAL A 273 -22.28 15.24 7.46
CA VAL A 273 -21.28 14.70 6.53
C VAL A 273 -21.90 13.97 5.35
N ARG A 274 -23.23 13.71 5.36
CA ARG A 274 -23.93 13.07 4.24
C ARG A 274 -23.79 13.82 2.93
N GLU A 275 -23.96 15.13 2.96
CA GLU A 275 -23.92 15.96 1.76
C GLU A 275 -22.48 16.02 1.20
N ILE A 276 -21.49 16.10 2.08
CA ILE A 276 -20.07 16.14 1.72
C ILE A 276 -19.67 14.83 1.00
N ILE A 277 -20.19 13.68 1.44
CA ILE A 277 -19.89 12.39 0.80
C ILE A 277 -20.28 12.41 -0.69
N TYR A 278 -21.48 12.89 -1.03
CA TYR A 278 -21.97 12.86 -2.40
C TYR A 278 -21.51 14.05 -3.26
N GLN A 279 -21.35 15.23 -2.66
CA GLN A 279 -20.97 16.44 -3.39
C GLN A 279 -19.46 16.57 -3.58
N GLU A 280 -18.67 16.04 -2.66
CA GLU A 280 -17.22 16.24 -2.66
C GLU A 280 -16.47 14.90 -2.75
N VAL A 281 -16.66 14.00 -1.79
CA VAL A 281 -15.83 12.80 -1.64
C VAL A 281 -15.96 11.89 -2.86
N PHE A 282 -17.18 11.54 -3.26
CA PHE A 282 -17.44 10.64 -4.38
C PHE A 282 -16.98 11.22 -5.72
N PRO A 283 -17.38 12.44 -6.12
CA PRO A 283 -16.87 13.06 -7.35
C PRO A 283 -15.34 13.15 -7.37
N HIS A 284 -14.72 13.48 -6.24
CA HIS A 284 -13.26 13.56 -6.17
C HIS A 284 -12.60 12.20 -6.35
N ALA A 285 -13.06 11.17 -5.65
CA ALA A 285 -12.53 9.81 -5.80
C ALA A 285 -12.69 9.28 -7.24
N VAL A 286 -13.82 9.59 -7.88
CA VAL A 286 -14.11 9.17 -9.26
C VAL A 286 -13.31 9.95 -10.30
N MET A 287 -13.09 11.25 -10.12
CA MET A 287 -12.40 12.09 -11.11
C MET A 287 -10.88 12.14 -10.90
N GLN A 288 -10.42 12.24 -9.66
CA GLN A 288 -9.01 12.46 -9.30
C GLN A 288 -8.30 11.18 -8.82
N GLY A 289 -9.05 10.09 -8.61
CA GLY A 289 -8.53 8.75 -8.33
C GLY A 289 -8.65 8.35 -6.86
N GLU A 290 -8.27 9.23 -5.94
CA GLU A 290 -8.33 8.97 -4.51
C GLU A 290 -8.73 10.22 -3.71
N TRP A 291 -9.37 9.99 -2.56
CA TRP A 291 -9.66 10.96 -1.53
C TRP A 291 -9.14 10.41 -0.21
N LEU A 292 -8.19 11.11 0.42
CA LEU A 292 -7.59 10.74 1.69
C LEU A 292 -7.84 11.85 2.69
N ASN A 293 -8.52 11.55 3.79
CA ASN A 293 -8.64 12.50 4.90
C ASN A 293 -8.77 11.78 6.25
N GLU A 294 -8.71 12.57 7.33
CA GLU A 294 -9.13 12.14 8.65
C GLU A 294 -10.40 12.89 9.03
N ILE A 295 -11.35 12.16 9.61
CA ILE A 295 -12.64 12.69 10.03
C ILE A 295 -12.95 12.25 11.45
N GLU A 296 -13.43 13.19 12.26
CA GLU A 296 -13.95 12.91 13.59
C GLU A 296 -15.40 12.43 13.47
N LEU A 297 -15.66 11.24 13.99
CA LEU A 297 -16.97 10.60 13.95
C LEU A 297 -17.44 10.27 15.36
N THR A 298 -18.75 10.19 15.51
CA THR A 298 -19.40 9.81 16.77
C THR A 298 -20.14 8.50 16.55
N ARG A 299 -19.86 7.50 17.39
CA ARG A 299 -20.58 6.22 17.37
C ARG A 299 -22.01 6.36 17.89
N PRO A 300 -22.93 5.44 17.57
CA PRO A 300 -24.27 5.41 18.15
C PRO A 300 -24.30 5.46 19.68
N ASN A 301 -23.32 4.86 20.36
CA ASN A 301 -23.16 4.91 21.81
C ASN A 301 -22.71 6.29 22.38
N GLY A 302 -22.43 7.28 21.53
CA GLY A 302 -21.98 8.63 21.90
C GLY A 302 -20.46 8.81 22.02
N SER A 303 -19.65 7.75 21.89
CA SER A 303 -18.19 7.86 21.90
C SER A 303 -17.65 8.47 20.60
N HIS A 304 -16.61 9.31 20.73
CA HIS A 304 -15.92 9.89 19.59
C HIS A 304 -14.74 9.01 19.15
N TRP A 305 -14.48 9.01 17.85
CA TRP A 305 -13.32 8.36 17.25
C TRP A 305 -12.83 9.13 16.03
N VAL A 306 -11.55 8.95 15.71
CA VAL A 306 -10.92 9.55 14.54
C VAL A 306 -10.77 8.46 13.49
N ALA A 307 -11.48 8.62 12.38
CA ALA A 307 -11.41 7.73 11.24
C ALA A 307 -10.48 8.31 10.18
N GLN A 308 -9.39 7.63 9.89
CA GLN A 308 -8.60 7.88 8.69
C GLN A 308 -9.24 7.12 7.53
N GLN A 309 -9.67 7.83 6.49
CA GLN A 309 -10.39 7.25 5.37
C GLN A 309 -9.65 7.43 4.05
N SER A 310 -9.61 6.36 3.25
CA SER A 310 -9.16 6.36 1.86
C SER A 310 -10.30 5.89 0.97
N VAL A 311 -10.82 6.80 0.15
CA VAL A 311 -11.93 6.55 -0.78
C VAL A 311 -11.39 6.61 -2.20
N PHE A 312 -11.62 5.56 -2.99
CA PHE A 312 -11.14 5.47 -4.37
C PHE A 312 -12.12 4.75 -5.28
N ALA A 313 -12.04 5.05 -6.58
CA ALA A 313 -12.88 4.39 -7.58
C ALA A 313 -12.26 3.08 -8.07
N VAL A 314 -13.03 2.00 -8.04
CA VAL A 314 -12.71 0.74 -8.70
C VAL A 314 -13.14 0.86 -10.16
N ARG A 315 -12.25 0.49 -11.08
CA ARG A 315 -12.44 0.66 -12.52
C ARG A 315 -12.39 -0.67 -13.26
N ASP A 316 -13.10 -0.75 -14.37
CA ASP A 316 -13.01 -1.87 -15.31
C ASP A 316 -11.74 -1.81 -16.18
N GLU A 317 -11.58 -2.79 -17.07
CA GLU A 317 -10.45 -2.87 -18.02
C GLU A 317 -10.38 -1.68 -19.00
N GLN A 318 -11.49 -0.98 -19.21
CA GLN A 318 -11.58 0.21 -20.06
C GLN A 318 -11.31 1.51 -19.29
N GLY A 319 -11.04 1.42 -17.98
CA GLY A 319 -10.79 2.55 -17.10
C GLY A 319 -12.05 3.27 -16.60
N GLN A 320 -13.25 2.74 -16.91
CA GLN A 320 -14.51 3.33 -16.45
C GLN A 320 -14.75 2.96 -14.98
N PRO A 321 -15.16 3.92 -14.14
CA PRO A 321 -15.46 3.63 -12.74
C PRO A 321 -16.72 2.74 -12.67
N ILE A 322 -16.63 1.63 -11.94
CA ILE A 322 -17.74 0.68 -11.74
C ILE A 322 -18.24 0.68 -10.30
N LYS A 323 -17.37 0.97 -9.32
CA LYS A 323 -17.68 1.01 -7.89
C LYS A 323 -16.82 2.04 -7.16
N VAL A 324 -17.23 2.40 -5.94
CA VAL A 324 -16.43 3.21 -5.00
C VAL A 324 -16.10 2.35 -3.80
N ALA A 325 -14.82 2.30 -3.42
CA ALA A 325 -14.35 1.59 -2.24
C ALA A 325 -13.88 2.58 -1.17
N ASN A 326 -14.07 2.20 0.09
CA ASN A 326 -13.59 2.94 1.26
C ASN A 326 -12.81 2.02 2.18
N LEU A 327 -11.60 2.42 2.56
CA LEU A 327 -10.82 1.87 3.65
C LEU A 327 -10.82 2.86 4.82
N LEU A 328 -11.28 2.40 5.98
CA LEU A 328 -11.36 3.15 7.22
C LEU A 328 -10.47 2.54 8.28
N ARG A 329 -9.62 3.36 8.86
CA ARG A 329 -8.82 2.99 10.03
C ARG A 329 -9.21 3.84 11.23
N ASP A 330 -9.50 3.19 12.35
CA ASP A 330 -9.63 3.88 13.63
C ASP A 330 -8.23 4.22 14.15
N VAL A 331 -7.88 5.51 14.10
CA VAL A 331 -6.59 6.02 14.55
C VAL A 331 -6.69 6.72 15.91
N THR A 332 -7.80 6.58 16.64
CA THR A 332 -8.04 7.28 17.91
C THR A 332 -6.95 7.01 18.93
N THR A 333 -6.60 5.73 19.15
CA THR A 333 -5.54 5.35 20.09
C THR A 333 -4.18 5.86 19.65
N GLN A 334 -3.88 5.81 18.34
CA GLN A 334 -2.62 6.32 17.80
C GLN A 334 -2.51 7.84 17.98
N ARG A 335 -3.58 8.59 17.68
CA ARG A 335 -3.67 10.04 17.88
C ARG A 335 -3.48 10.43 19.35
N GLN A 336 -4.08 9.67 20.27
CA GLN A 336 -3.91 9.91 21.71
C GLN A 336 -2.45 9.68 22.16
N GLN A 337 -1.81 8.59 21.70
CA GLN A 337 -0.41 8.30 22.03
C GLN A 337 0.55 9.33 21.44
N GLU A 338 0.30 9.79 20.22
CA GLU A 338 1.10 10.81 19.58
C GLU A 338 0.99 12.16 20.31
N ALA A 339 -0.24 12.56 20.65
CA ALA A 339 -0.48 13.78 21.42
C ALA A 339 0.15 13.72 22.84
N GLU A 340 0.07 12.57 23.52
CA GLU A 340 0.71 12.37 24.82
C GLU A 340 2.24 12.47 24.72
N ARG A 341 2.83 11.85 23.68
CA ARG A 341 4.27 11.93 23.42
C ARG A 341 4.72 13.36 23.14
N GLU A 342 3.98 14.10 22.32
CA GLU A 342 4.26 15.50 22.03
C GLU A 342 4.15 16.38 23.27
N ALA A 343 3.12 16.16 24.10
CA ALA A 343 2.95 16.86 25.36
C ALA A 343 4.11 16.59 26.34
N LEU A 344 4.51 15.33 26.50
CA LEU A 344 5.66 14.94 27.34
C LEU A 344 6.97 15.55 26.83
N GLN A 345 7.18 15.58 25.51
CA GLN A 345 8.36 16.19 24.91
C GLN A 345 8.40 17.70 25.15
N GLN A 346 7.27 18.40 25.00
CA GLN A 346 7.15 19.83 25.33
C GLN A 346 7.45 20.08 26.81
N GLN A 347 6.87 19.29 27.72
CA GLN A 347 7.15 19.40 29.16
C GLN A 347 8.64 19.21 29.48
N LEU A 348 9.31 18.25 28.83
CA LEU A 348 10.75 18.03 29.03
C LEU A 348 11.58 19.22 28.52
N ILE A 349 11.25 19.77 27.36
CA ILE A 349 11.93 20.96 26.79
C ILE A 349 11.75 22.16 27.72
N GLU A 350 10.54 22.40 28.24
CA GLU A 350 10.27 23.49 29.17
C GLU A 350 10.99 23.30 30.50
N ALA A 351 10.97 22.08 31.06
CA ALA A 351 11.71 21.76 32.29
C ALA A 351 13.22 21.95 32.12
N GLN A 352 13.81 21.50 31.01
CA GLN A 352 15.22 21.74 30.69
C GLN A 352 15.54 23.23 30.55
N ARG A 353 14.69 23.99 29.85
CA ARG A 353 14.86 25.45 29.72
C ARG A 353 14.76 26.16 31.06
N TYR A 354 13.84 25.74 31.93
CA TYR A 354 13.69 26.29 33.27
C TYR A 354 14.93 25.99 34.13
N ALA A 355 15.41 24.75 34.15
CA ALA A 355 16.61 24.37 34.91
C ALA A 355 17.87 25.08 34.41
N LEU A 356 18.04 25.22 33.09
CA LEU A 356 19.14 26.00 32.52
C LEU A 356 19.06 27.49 32.90
N ARG A 357 17.86 28.06 33.03
CA ARG A 357 17.67 29.45 33.49
C ARG A 357 18.12 29.62 34.93
N GLU A 358 17.63 28.80 35.87
CA GLU A 358 18.03 28.89 37.29
C GLU A 358 19.55 28.77 37.49
N LEU A 359 20.22 27.92 36.71
CA LEU A 359 21.67 27.73 36.81
C LEU A 359 22.51 28.87 36.20
N SER A 360 21.91 29.72 35.36
CA SER A 360 22.67 30.68 34.52
C SER A 360 22.67 32.13 34.99
N THR A 361 21.74 32.52 35.87
CA THR A 361 21.68 33.84 36.53
C THR A 361 21.36 33.72 38.03
N PRO A 362 22.05 32.86 38.80
CA PRO A 362 21.80 32.74 40.23
C PRO A 362 22.23 34.02 40.95
N LEU A 363 21.44 34.50 41.91
CA LEU A 363 21.93 35.51 42.85
C LEU A 363 22.43 34.80 44.11
N ILE A 364 23.72 34.96 44.39
CA ILE A 364 24.43 34.25 45.45
C ILE A 364 24.83 35.27 46.53
N PRO A 365 24.23 35.24 47.73
CA PRO A 365 24.70 36.04 48.85
C PRO A 365 26.03 35.48 49.35
N ILE A 366 27.07 36.32 49.40
CA ILE A 366 28.40 35.92 49.94
C ILE A 366 28.67 36.45 51.34
N SER A 367 27.93 37.49 51.77
CA SER A 367 27.90 38.00 53.14
C SER A 367 26.59 38.74 53.39
N GLU A 368 26.34 39.20 54.62
CA GLU A 368 25.12 39.95 54.99
C GLU A 368 24.90 41.23 54.17
N ARG A 369 25.95 41.76 53.51
CA ARG A 369 25.89 43.03 52.77
C ARG A 369 26.29 42.92 51.31
N VAL A 370 26.62 41.71 50.82
CA VAL A 370 27.15 41.52 49.47
C VAL A 370 26.48 40.35 48.77
N VAL A 371 25.96 40.62 47.57
CA VAL A 371 25.38 39.62 46.66
C VAL A 371 26.18 39.55 45.36
N ILE A 372 26.24 38.39 44.74
CA ILE A 372 26.93 38.15 43.47
C ILE A 372 25.96 37.54 42.47
N MET A 373 25.95 38.06 41.25
CA MET A 373 25.26 37.45 40.13
C MET A 373 26.27 37.14 39.01
N PRO A 374 26.71 35.89 38.85
CA PRO A 374 27.45 35.48 37.68
C PRO A 374 26.53 35.35 36.46
N LEU A 375 26.98 35.91 35.34
CA LEU A 375 26.30 35.87 34.06
C LEU A 375 27.07 34.98 33.09
N ILE A 376 26.47 33.87 32.68
CA ILE A 376 27.10 32.87 31.82
C ILE A 376 26.35 32.76 30.48
N GLY A 377 27.08 32.85 29.36
CA GLY A 377 26.54 32.68 28.01
C GLY A 377 26.08 33.99 27.36
N ALA A 378 25.41 33.87 26.21
CA ALA A 378 24.92 35.02 25.46
C ALA A 378 23.77 35.72 26.19
N ILE A 379 23.76 37.06 26.20
CA ILE A 379 22.70 37.88 26.80
C ILE A 379 21.97 38.60 25.69
N ASP A 380 20.65 38.45 25.65
CA ASP A 380 19.73 39.24 24.82
C ASP A 380 18.94 40.24 25.68
N SER A 381 18.13 41.09 25.05
CA SER A 381 17.37 42.14 25.75
C SER A 381 16.39 41.59 26.79
N ASN A 382 15.74 40.45 26.52
CA ASN A 382 14.82 39.82 27.46
C ASN A 382 15.57 39.29 28.69
N ARG A 383 16.72 38.64 28.46
CA ARG A 383 17.59 38.14 29.52
C ARG A 383 18.19 39.28 30.35
N ALA A 384 18.54 40.40 29.73
CA ALA A 384 19.04 41.58 30.44
C ALA A 384 17.99 42.19 31.38
N GLN A 385 16.72 42.24 30.95
CA GLN A 385 15.62 42.68 31.81
C GLN A 385 15.41 41.74 33.01
N GLN A 386 15.49 40.44 32.79
CA GLN A 386 15.36 39.45 33.86
C GLN A 386 16.52 39.53 34.87
N VAL A 387 17.76 39.70 34.38
CA VAL A 387 18.93 39.96 35.22
C VAL A 387 18.72 41.16 36.13
N MET A 388 18.17 42.25 35.58
CA MET A 388 17.85 43.44 36.36
C MET A 388 16.80 43.17 37.45
N GLU A 389 15.71 42.48 37.13
CA GLU A 389 14.63 42.16 38.08
C GLU A 389 15.14 41.30 39.24
N THR A 390 15.80 40.18 38.94
CA THR A 390 16.39 39.29 39.95
C THR A 390 17.44 40.01 40.81
N LEU A 391 18.22 40.92 40.21
CA LEU A 391 19.20 41.70 40.93
C LEU A 391 18.54 42.67 41.91
N LEU A 392 17.50 43.41 41.49
CA LEU A 392 16.80 44.38 42.33
C LEU A 392 16.06 43.70 43.48
N GLU A 393 15.33 42.62 43.19
CA GLU A 393 14.62 41.83 44.20
C GLU A 393 15.58 41.31 45.25
N GLY A 394 16.69 40.70 44.82
CA GLY A 394 17.62 40.12 45.77
C GLY A 394 18.49 41.14 46.51
N VAL A 395 18.80 42.30 45.92
CA VAL A 395 19.42 43.43 46.67
C VAL A 395 18.47 43.89 47.77
N ALA A 396 17.19 44.07 47.48
CA ALA A 396 16.19 44.47 48.47
C ALA A 396 16.00 43.39 49.55
N GLN A 397 15.84 42.13 49.15
CA GLN A 397 15.61 41.00 50.05
C GLN A 397 16.79 40.76 50.99
N HIS A 398 18.03 40.88 50.50
CA HIS A 398 19.22 40.69 51.30
C HIS A 398 19.77 41.97 51.93
N SER A 399 19.10 43.12 51.74
CA SER A 399 19.58 44.44 52.19
C SER A 399 21.05 44.69 51.80
N ALA A 400 21.42 44.24 50.61
CA ALA A 400 22.82 44.26 50.16
C ALA A 400 23.26 45.70 49.91
N GLU A 401 24.45 46.07 50.37
CA GLU A 401 25.07 47.37 50.08
C GLU A 401 25.91 47.34 48.81
N LEU A 402 26.27 46.14 48.37
CA LEU A 402 27.07 45.91 47.17
C LEU A 402 26.56 44.69 46.40
N ALA A 403 26.27 44.88 45.12
CA ALA A 403 25.99 43.83 44.18
C ALA A 403 27.15 43.65 43.19
N ILE A 404 27.70 42.45 43.10
CA ILE A 404 28.73 42.10 42.12
C ILE A 404 28.07 41.41 40.93
N LEU A 405 28.12 42.04 39.75
CA LEU A 405 27.77 41.39 38.48
C LEU A 405 29.05 40.85 37.84
N ASP A 406 29.16 39.53 37.70
CA ASP A 406 30.28 38.91 36.99
C ASP A 406 29.91 38.61 35.55
N ILE A 407 30.51 39.37 34.62
CA ILE A 407 30.27 39.23 33.18
C ILE A 407 31.37 38.43 32.48
N THR A 408 32.23 37.72 33.23
CA THR A 408 33.34 36.93 32.66
C THR A 408 32.86 35.95 31.57
N GLY A 409 31.66 35.39 31.71
CA GLY A 409 31.07 34.41 30.77
C GLY A 409 30.27 35.03 29.61
N VAL A 410 30.19 36.35 29.52
CA VAL A 410 29.45 37.07 28.46
C VAL A 410 30.40 37.33 27.29
N GLN A 411 30.04 36.89 26.08
CA GLN A 411 30.92 37.01 24.90
C GLN A 411 30.63 38.23 24.02
N VAL A 412 29.36 38.66 23.96
CA VAL A 412 28.92 39.78 23.12
C VAL A 412 27.95 40.64 23.94
N VAL A 413 28.15 41.95 23.87
CA VAL A 413 27.27 42.95 24.47
C VAL A 413 26.89 43.91 23.36
N ASP A 414 25.60 44.03 23.08
CA ASP A 414 25.06 45.04 22.16
C ASP A 414 24.62 46.31 22.92
N THR A 415 24.15 47.32 22.19
CA THR A 415 23.70 48.59 22.77
C THR A 415 22.53 48.43 23.75
N GLN A 416 21.60 47.52 23.47
CA GLN A 416 20.42 47.35 24.32
C GLN A 416 20.79 46.67 25.64
N VAL A 417 21.64 45.63 25.58
CA VAL A 417 22.16 44.93 26.75
C VAL A 417 23.03 45.87 27.60
N ALA A 418 23.88 46.70 26.98
CA ALA A 418 24.66 47.70 27.69
C ALA A 418 23.76 48.71 28.42
N GLN A 419 22.71 49.22 27.76
CA GLN A 419 21.74 50.13 28.36
C GLN A 419 21.04 49.50 29.56
N ALA A 420 20.65 48.23 29.46
CA ALA A 420 19.98 47.50 30.53
C ALA A 420 20.87 47.35 31.78
N PHE A 421 22.18 47.11 31.61
CA PHE A 421 23.10 47.06 32.75
C PHE A 421 23.24 48.41 33.48
N ILE A 422 23.24 49.52 32.74
CA ILE A 422 23.29 50.86 33.32
C ILE A 422 22.00 51.12 34.11
N GLN A 423 20.85 50.81 33.52
CA GLN A 423 19.55 50.97 34.19
C GLN A 423 19.48 50.13 35.46
N ALA A 424 19.95 48.88 35.41
CA ALA A 424 20.05 48.03 36.59
C ALA A 424 20.93 48.68 37.67
N ALA A 425 22.11 49.20 37.30
CA ALA A 425 22.99 49.88 38.26
C ALA A 425 22.37 51.14 38.86
N GLN A 426 21.65 51.94 38.07
CA GLN A 426 20.93 53.11 38.56
C GLN A 426 19.79 52.73 39.51
N ALA A 427 19.00 51.71 39.16
CA ALA A 427 17.92 51.21 39.99
C ALA A 427 18.44 50.62 41.32
N VAL A 428 19.54 49.86 41.30
CA VAL A 428 20.20 49.35 42.51
C VAL A 428 20.69 50.50 43.41
N ARG A 429 21.19 51.60 42.82
CA ARG A 429 21.57 52.81 43.57
C ARG A 429 20.38 53.50 44.23
N LEU A 430 19.21 53.51 43.59
CA LEU A 430 17.98 54.03 44.20
C LEU A 430 17.56 53.19 45.43
N LEU A 431 17.90 51.90 45.45
CA LEU A 431 17.73 51.02 46.61
C LEU A 431 18.83 51.18 47.68
N GLY A 432 19.79 52.09 47.48
CA GLY A 432 20.86 52.38 48.44
C GLY A 432 22.11 51.50 48.32
N ALA A 433 22.22 50.71 47.26
CA ALA A 433 23.31 49.76 47.04
C ALA A 433 24.22 50.19 45.87
N GLN A 434 25.47 49.73 45.86
CA GLN A 434 26.42 49.95 44.77
C GLN A 434 26.47 48.72 43.86
N VAL A 435 26.69 48.93 42.55
CA VAL A 435 26.97 47.85 41.61
C VAL A 435 28.46 47.81 41.29
N MET A 436 29.02 46.61 41.30
CA MET A 436 30.37 46.31 40.86
C MET A 436 30.34 45.34 39.67
N LEU A 437 30.84 45.78 38.52
CA LEU A 437 31.04 44.92 37.36
C LEU A 437 32.42 44.25 37.42
N THR A 438 32.46 42.94 37.21
CA THR A 438 33.68 42.15 37.19
C THR A 438 33.78 41.33 35.92
N GLY A 439 35.01 41.00 35.48
CA GLY A 439 35.20 40.13 34.31
C GLY A 439 35.04 40.80 32.95
N ILE A 440 35.11 42.14 32.89
CA ILE A 440 35.00 42.90 31.63
C ILE A 440 36.19 42.55 30.72
N GLN A 441 35.92 41.89 29.60
CA GLN A 441 36.93 41.57 28.59
C GLN A 441 37.30 42.81 27.74
N PRO A 442 38.52 42.88 27.16
CA PRO A 442 38.96 44.03 26.35
C PRO A 442 38.00 44.38 25.21
N GLN A 443 37.42 43.38 24.54
CA GLN A 443 36.46 43.58 23.45
C GLN A 443 35.18 44.26 23.96
N ILE A 444 34.65 43.82 25.10
CA ILE A 444 33.46 44.41 25.71
C ILE A 444 33.74 45.84 26.17
N ALA A 445 34.90 46.09 26.77
CA ALA A 445 35.30 47.44 27.17
C ALA A 445 35.36 48.40 25.96
N GLN A 446 35.91 47.95 24.83
CA GLN A 446 35.93 48.73 23.58
C GLN A 446 34.51 49.01 23.07
N THR A 447 33.62 48.01 23.10
CA THR A 447 32.23 48.18 22.70
C THR A 447 31.49 49.17 23.59
N LEU A 448 31.61 49.07 24.92
CA LEU A 448 30.99 50.01 25.85
C LEU A 448 31.46 51.46 25.62
N VAL A 449 32.77 51.65 25.37
CA VAL A 449 33.33 52.97 25.05
C VAL A 449 32.82 53.48 23.71
N HIS A 450 32.76 52.63 22.68
CA HIS A 450 32.26 53.01 21.35
C HIS A 450 30.78 53.40 21.37
N LEU A 451 29.98 52.71 22.20
CA LEU A 451 28.56 52.99 22.40
C LEU A 451 28.29 54.25 23.24
N GLY A 452 29.33 54.91 23.78
CA GLY A 452 29.17 56.11 24.61
C GLY A 452 28.49 55.83 25.96
N VAL A 453 28.62 54.60 26.46
CA VAL A 453 28.02 54.17 27.73
C VAL A 453 28.71 54.87 28.90
N ASP A 454 27.94 55.64 29.68
CA ASP A 454 28.42 56.25 30.91
C ASP A 454 28.39 55.22 32.06
N LEU A 455 29.58 54.89 32.57
CA LEU A 455 29.77 53.98 33.70
C LEU A 455 29.92 54.73 35.03
N ASP A 456 29.61 56.03 35.08
CA ASP A 456 29.75 56.82 36.30
C ASP A 456 28.91 56.26 37.47
N GLY A 457 29.59 55.99 38.58
CA GLY A 457 29.01 55.33 39.75
C GLY A 457 28.89 53.80 39.68
N ILE A 458 29.44 53.14 38.64
CA ILE A 458 29.62 51.68 38.59
C ILE A 458 31.09 51.35 38.89
N ILE A 459 31.33 50.50 39.90
CA ILE A 459 32.69 50.09 40.24
C ILE A 459 33.12 48.96 39.30
N THR A 460 34.33 49.00 38.75
CA THR A 460 34.86 47.91 37.92
C THR A 460 36.04 47.18 38.57
N ARG A 461 36.14 45.87 38.34
CA ARG A 461 37.31 45.04 38.69
C ARG A 461 37.63 44.04 37.59
N GLY A 462 38.92 43.73 37.42
CA GLY A 462 39.38 42.85 36.33
C GLY A 462 38.98 41.38 36.47
N SER A 463 38.54 40.92 37.64
CA SER A 463 38.05 39.55 37.84
C SER A 463 37.10 39.46 39.02
N LEU A 464 36.25 38.43 39.03
CA LEU A 464 35.36 38.13 40.17
C LEU A 464 36.15 37.99 41.48
N LYS A 465 37.30 37.30 41.46
CA LYS A 465 38.17 37.15 42.65
C LYS A 465 38.60 38.51 43.21
N ALA A 466 39.00 39.45 42.36
CA ALA A 466 39.37 40.80 42.77
C ALA A 466 38.17 41.60 43.29
N GLY A 467 36.98 41.37 42.72
CA GLY A 467 35.73 41.96 43.19
C GLY A 467 35.34 41.50 44.60
N ILE A 468 35.33 40.19 44.83
CA ILE A 468 35.04 39.58 46.13
C ILE A 468 36.02 40.08 47.20
N ALA A 469 37.33 40.08 46.89
CA ALA A 469 38.33 40.58 47.83
C ALA A 469 38.10 42.06 48.20
N ALA A 470 37.79 42.91 47.21
CA ALA A 470 37.49 44.33 47.45
C ALA A 470 36.19 44.54 48.24
N ALA A 471 35.19 43.70 48.02
CA ALA A 471 33.92 43.74 48.74
C ALA A 471 34.07 43.38 50.22
N LEU A 472 34.80 42.29 50.51
CA LEU A 472 35.02 41.82 51.88
C LEU A 472 35.88 42.79 52.70
N HIS A 473 36.86 43.47 52.09
CA HIS A 473 37.67 44.48 52.79
C HIS A 473 36.93 45.78 53.14
N LYS A 474 35.78 46.06 52.52
CA LYS A 474 34.96 47.26 52.78
C LYS A 474 33.94 47.06 53.91
N ALA A 475 33.63 45.82 54.28
CA ALA A 475 32.76 45.53 55.41
C ALA A 475 33.58 45.59 56.71
N PRO A 476 33.36 46.58 57.61
CA PRO A 476 34.05 46.58 58.89
C PRO A 476 33.60 45.37 59.72
N GLU A 477 34.55 44.56 60.18
CA GLU A 477 34.32 43.59 61.26
C GLU A 477 33.77 44.35 62.47
N ARG A 478 32.54 44.04 62.90
CA ARG A 478 32.08 44.47 64.22
C ARG A 478 32.83 43.64 65.26
N SER A 479 33.68 44.31 66.04
CA SER A 479 34.11 43.79 67.33
C SER A 479 32.87 43.46 68.16
N ILE A 480 32.84 42.23 68.65
CA ILE A 480 31.89 41.78 69.67
C ILE A 480 32.20 42.57 70.94
N ASP A 481 31.22 43.34 71.41
CA ASP A 481 31.07 43.75 72.81
C ASP A 481 29.71 43.25 73.31
#